data_AF-A0A7C1Y6D1-F1
#
_entry.id   AF-A0A7C1Y6D1-F1
#
_cell.length_a   1.000
_cell.length_b   1.000
_cell.length_c   1.000
_cell.angle_alpha   90.00
_cell.angle_beta   90.00
_cell.angle_gamma   90.00
#
_symmetry.space_group_name_H-M   'P 1'
#
loop_
_entity.id
_entity.type
_entity.pdbx_description
1 polymer ?
#
loop_
_entity_poly.entity_id
_entity_poly.type
_entity_poly.pdbx_seq_one_letter_code
_entity_poly.pdbx_strand_id
1 'polypeptide(L)'
;MSSIKSTTILLIAFSISVVARSNETSISSMDVLKWDKVAAGVWKASIGKKELASMDYAGEPKLEALADVGDAEFPFEQSATRGQVNASGANVRLPLEESEKIYGLGLEFQGINRRSSVYHLKVDHYGGVKGYTHAPVPFYVSSKGYGVFVSTARRPSFYVGIGNRKDSKLPPYVDRTTGGRKWSARPISDAVEASVSGEGLEVYVFGGNTPLDAVRRYNLYCG
;
A
#
# COMPACT_ATOMS: atom_id res chain seq x y z
N MET A 1 21.01 68.86 23.32
CA MET A 1 21.81 67.63 23.12
C MET A 1 20.85 66.46 23.20
N SER A 2 20.61 65.77 22.07
CA SER A 2 19.55 64.77 21.93
C SER A 2 19.95 63.42 22.55
N SER A 3 19.03 62.83 23.30
CA SER A 3 19.17 61.50 23.90
C SER A 3 18.72 60.44 22.89
N ILE A 4 19.67 59.72 22.29
CA ILE A 4 19.41 58.56 21.44
C ILE A 4 19.04 57.39 22.35
N LYS A 5 17.77 56.96 22.32
CA LYS A 5 17.32 55.71 22.96
C LYS A 5 17.68 54.56 22.02
N SER A 6 18.60 53.71 22.44
CA SER A 6 18.94 52.48 21.72
C SER A 6 17.89 51.42 22.02
N THR A 7 17.10 51.06 21.03
CA THR A 7 16.11 49.97 21.10
C THR A 7 16.80 48.68 20.66
N THR A 8 17.15 47.82 21.62
CA THR A 8 17.72 46.51 21.33
C THR A 8 16.60 45.58 20.84
N ILE A 9 16.60 45.25 19.54
CA ILE A 9 15.70 44.26 18.94
C ILE A 9 16.31 42.88 19.19
N LEU A 10 15.67 42.07 20.04
CA LEU A 10 16.03 40.69 20.29
C LEU A 10 15.45 39.80 19.17
N LEU A 11 16.28 39.40 18.21
CA LEU A 11 15.91 38.40 17.20
C LEU A 11 15.88 37.02 17.85
N ILE A 12 14.67 36.48 18.06
CA ILE A 12 14.48 35.08 18.45
C ILE A 12 14.58 34.23 17.18
N ALA A 13 15.73 33.59 16.99
CA ALA A 13 15.90 32.60 15.93
C ALA A 13 15.14 31.32 16.31
N PHE A 14 13.97 31.10 15.71
CA PHE A 14 13.30 29.81 15.74
C PHE A 14 14.11 28.83 14.89
N SER A 15 14.94 28.01 15.52
CA SER A 15 15.58 26.87 14.87
C SER A 15 14.49 25.86 14.51
N ILE A 16 14.03 25.86 13.26
CA ILE A 16 13.21 24.78 12.71
C ILE A 16 14.14 23.57 12.59
N SER A 17 14.13 22.70 13.60
CA SER A 17 14.73 21.39 13.51
C SER A 17 13.98 20.61 12.43
N VAL A 18 14.53 20.54 11.23
CA VAL A 18 14.10 19.56 10.23
C VAL A 18 14.46 18.20 10.81
N VAL A 19 13.48 17.55 11.45
CA VAL A 19 13.62 16.17 11.90
C VAL A 19 13.81 15.34 10.63
N ALA A 20 15.04 14.94 10.36
CA ALA A 20 15.31 13.90 9.39
C ALA A 20 14.53 12.66 9.85
N ARG A 21 13.43 12.33 9.17
CA ARG A 21 12.68 11.11 9.47
C ARG A 21 13.61 9.94 9.15
N SER A 22 14.10 9.26 10.19
CA SER A 22 14.77 7.98 10.04
C SER A 22 13.88 7.03 9.25
N ASN A 23 14.49 6.15 8.45
CA ASN A 23 13.76 5.03 7.87
C ASN A 23 13.51 3.99 8.97
N GLU A 24 12.55 4.29 9.84
CA GLU A 24 12.01 3.32 10.79
C GLU A 24 11.35 2.19 9.99
N THR A 25 11.81 0.96 10.20
CA THR A 25 11.40 -0.21 9.41
C THR A 25 10.61 -1.23 10.21
N SER A 26 10.43 -1.03 11.52
CA SER A 26 9.56 -1.86 12.35
C SER A 26 8.10 -1.73 11.97
N ILE A 27 7.35 -2.81 12.09
CA ILE A 27 5.89 -2.82 11.98
C ILE A 27 5.28 -2.01 13.13
N SER A 28 5.86 -2.13 14.33
CA SER A 28 5.38 -1.46 15.56
C SER A 28 5.45 0.07 15.53
N SER A 29 6.30 0.64 14.68
CA SER A 29 6.40 2.10 14.49
C SER A 29 5.46 2.65 13.42
N MET A 30 4.80 1.78 12.66
CA MET A 30 3.81 2.18 11.66
C MET A 30 2.46 2.43 12.33
N ASP A 31 1.69 3.36 11.78
CA ASP A 31 0.34 3.64 12.25
C ASP A 31 -0.60 2.49 11.89
N VAL A 32 -1.52 2.15 12.79
CA VAL A 32 -2.65 1.27 12.47
C VAL A 32 -3.63 2.03 11.58
N LEU A 33 -3.99 1.44 10.45
CA LEU A 33 -4.90 2.09 9.50
C LEU A 33 -6.33 2.13 10.06
N LYS A 34 -6.99 3.26 9.82
CA LYS A 34 -8.43 3.42 10.03
C LYS A 34 -9.14 3.25 8.70
N TRP A 35 -10.17 2.40 8.70
CA TRP A 35 -10.89 2.02 7.50
C TRP A 35 -12.32 2.55 7.55
N ASP A 36 -12.63 3.48 6.66
CA ASP A 36 -13.98 4.01 6.47
C ASP A 36 -14.71 3.15 5.44
N LYS A 37 -15.90 2.67 5.78
CA LYS A 37 -16.75 1.95 4.84
C LYS A 37 -17.42 2.96 3.90
N VAL A 38 -17.04 2.95 2.63
CA VAL A 38 -17.47 3.94 1.63
C VAL A 38 -18.56 3.42 0.69
N ALA A 39 -18.73 2.10 0.59
CA ALA A 39 -19.84 1.43 -0.09
C ALA A 39 -20.00 -0.02 0.42
N ALA A 40 -21.01 -0.75 -0.08
CA ALA A 40 -21.21 -2.16 0.26
C ALA A 40 -19.98 -3.00 -0.12
N GLY A 41 -19.31 -3.57 0.88
CA GLY A 41 -18.05 -4.29 0.72
C GLY A 41 -16.87 -3.47 0.20
N VAL A 42 -16.86 -2.13 0.37
CA VAL A 42 -15.75 -1.26 -0.03
C VAL A 42 -15.31 -0.39 1.14
N TRP A 43 -14.01 -0.42 1.45
CA TRP A 43 -13.41 0.38 2.52
C TRP A 43 -12.27 1.23 1.98
N LYS A 44 -12.08 2.40 2.58
CA LYS A 44 -10.99 3.33 2.27
C LYS A 44 -10.18 3.62 3.52
N ALA A 45 -8.86 3.68 3.39
CA ALA A 45 -7.95 4.24 4.37
C ALA A 45 -7.13 5.36 3.72
N SER A 46 -6.87 6.41 4.50
CA SER A 46 -6.01 7.53 4.10
C SER A 46 -4.75 7.55 4.97
N ILE A 47 -3.59 7.61 4.33
CA ILE A 47 -2.27 7.68 4.96
C ILE A 47 -1.69 9.05 4.65
N GLY A 48 -1.26 9.79 5.67
CA GLY A 48 -0.64 11.10 5.46
C GLY A 48 -1.60 12.15 4.90
N LYS A 49 -1.12 12.98 3.97
CA LYS A 49 -1.90 14.06 3.35
C LYS A 49 -2.60 13.59 2.08
N LYS A 50 -3.75 14.18 1.74
CA LYS A 50 -4.37 13.95 0.43
C LYS A 50 -3.43 14.44 -0.67
N GLU A 51 -3.05 13.55 -1.57
CA GLU A 51 -2.36 13.86 -2.82
C GLU A 51 -3.28 13.57 -4.02
N LEU A 52 -2.77 13.76 -5.23
CA LEU A 52 -3.50 13.47 -6.45
C LEU A 52 -3.79 11.96 -6.57
N ALA A 53 -5.06 11.60 -6.42
CA ALA A 53 -5.55 10.24 -6.46
C ALA A 53 -6.05 9.90 -7.86
N SER A 54 -5.80 8.67 -8.34
CA SER A 54 -6.38 8.21 -9.61
C SER A 54 -7.90 8.18 -9.57
N MET A 55 -8.48 7.98 -8.38
CA MET A 55 -9.93 8.02 -8.17
C MET A 55 -10.54 9.42 -8.39
N ASP A 56 -9.76 10.51 -8.28
CA ASP A 56 -10.24 11.87 -8.61
C ASP A 56 -10.56 12.01 -10.12
N TYR A 57 -10.14 11.05 -10.95
CA TYR A 57 -10.37 11.00 -12.41
C TYR A 57 -11.25 9.81 -12.85
N ALA A 58 -11.76 9.03 -11.90
CA ALA A 58 -12.65 7.90 -12.19
C ALA A 58 -14.08 8.37 -12.48
N GLY A 59 -14.92 7.48 -13.00
CA GLY A 59 -16.35 7.73 -13.14
C GLY A 59 -17.07 7.66 -11.80
N GLU A 60 -18.33 8.09 -11.78
CA GLU A 60 -19.17 7.99 -10.58
C GLU A 60 -19.45 6.52 -10.20
N PRO A 61 -19.22 6.12 -8.93
CA PRO A 61 -19.49 4.78 -8.44
C PRO A 61 -20.95 4.34 -8.71
N LYS A 62 -21.13 3.11 -9.19
CA LYS A 62 -22.45 2.50 -9.39
C LYS A 62 -22.99 1.94 -8.07
N LEU A 63 -23.40 2.83 -7.16
CA LEU A 63 -23.78 2.48 -5.78
C LEU A 63 -24.96 1.50 -5.68
N GLU A 64 -25.98 1.64 -6.53
CA GLU A 64 -27.12 0.72 -6.58
C GLU A 64 -26.67 -0.71 -6.95
N ALA A 65 -25.88 -0.83 -8.02
CA ALA A 65 -25.32 -2.11 -8.43
C ALA A 65 -24.36 -2.71 -7.37
N LEU A 66 -23.62 -1.88 -6.62
CA LEU A 66 -22.81 -2.35 -5.49
C LEU A 66 -23.67 -2.90 -4.35
N ALA A 67 -24.82 -2.26 -4.06
CA ALA A 67 -25.75 -2.75 -3.07
C ALA A 67 -26.38 -4.09 -3.49
N ASP A 68 -26.68 -4.27 -4.78
CA ASP A 68 -27.21 -5.52 -5.33
C ASP A 68 -26.23 -6.70 -5.26
N VAL A 69 -24.92 -6.43 -5.37
CA VAL A 69 -23.87 -7.45 -5.14
C VAL A 69 -23.86 -7.91 -3.66
N GLY A 70 -24.44 -7.10 -2.77
CA GLY A 70 -24.50 -7.35 -1.34
C GLY A 70 -23.28 -6.83 -0.59
N ASP A 71 -23.36 -6.87 0.73
CA ASP A 71 -22.26 -6.45 1.59
C ASP A 71 -21.16 -7.53 1.68
N ALA A 72 -20.00 -7.14 2.20
CA ALA A 72 -18.91 -8.07 2.51
C ALA A 72 -18.29 -7.73 3.86
N GLU A 73 -17.64 -8.72 4.48
CA GLU A 73 -16.81 -8.49 5.66
C GLU A 73 -15.45 -7.91 5.26
N PHE A 74 -14.88 -7.09 6.15
CA PHE A 74 -13.54 -6.55 5.93
C PHE A 74 -12.51 -7.69 6.04
N PRO A 75 -11.64 -7.91 5.04
CA PRO A 75 -10.86 -9.13 4.91
C PRO A 75 -9.63 -9.21 5.83
N PHE A 76 -9.32 -8.15 6.58
CA PHE A 76 -8.11 -8.08 7.40
C PHE A 76 -8.44 -7.89 8.88
N GLU A 77 -7.54 -8.41 9.71
CA GLU A 77 -7.46 -8.01 11.11
C GLU A 77 -6.99 -6.54 11.16
N GLN A 78 -7.86 -5.64 11.63
CA GLN A 78 -7.61 -4.19 11.54
C GLN A 78 -6.31 -3.79 12.22
N SER A 79 -6.00 -4.38 13.38
CA SER A 79 -4.78 -4.12 14.13
C SER A 79 -3.53 -4.75 13.51
N ALA A 80 -3.61 -5.38 12.33
CA ALA A 80 -2.46 -5.82 11.52
C ALA A 80 -2.27 -4.99 10.23
N THR A 81 -3.22 -4.12 9.89
CA THR A 81 -3.07 -3.19 8.76
C THR A 81 -2.23 -1.99 9.17
N ARG A 82 -1.24 -1.60 8.36
CA ARG A 82 -0.27 -0.55 8.71
C ARG A 82 -0.06 0.45 7.59
N GLY A 83 0.14 1.71 7.97
CA GLY A 83 0.59 2.77 7.08
C GLY A 83 1.58 3.69 7.75
N GLN A 84 2.40 4.38 6.98
CA GLN A 84 3.21 5.48 7.47
C GLN A 84 3.62 6.40 6.32
N VAL A 85 4.17 7.56 6.67
CA VAL A 85 4.87 8.45 5.74
C VAL A 85 6.28 8.66 6.28
N ASN A 86 7.30 8.27 5.53
CA ASN A 86 8.70 8.44 5.90
C ASN A 86 9.50 9.13 4.77
N ALA A 87 10.82 9.17 4.90
CA ALA A 87 11.68 9.80 3.91
C ALA A 87 11.60 9.15 2.51
N SER A 88 11.17 7.89 2.41
CA SER A 88 10.97 7.17 1.14
C SER A 88 9.60 7.39 0.49
N GLY A 89 8.67 8.03 1.22
CA GLY A 89 7.32 8.33 0.75
C GLY A 89 6.23 7.74 1.65
N ALA A 90 5.02 7.63 1.10
CA ALA A 90 3.89 7.01 1.76
C ALA A 90 3.88 5.51 1.46
N ASN A 91 3.67 4.70 2.50
CA ASN A 91 3.69 3.25 2.37
C ASN A 91 2.58 2.59 3.16
N VAL A 92 2.07 1.49 2.61
CA VAL A 92 1.06 0.62 3.19
C VAL A 92 1.62 -0.79 3.33
N ARG A 93 1.27 -1.47 4.41
CA ARG A 93 1.54 -2.90 4.63
C ARG A 93 0.22 -3.58 5.02
N LEU A 94 -0.18 -4.57 4.24
CA LEU A 94 -1.38 -5.37 4.48
C LEU A 94 -1.01 -6.84 4.69
N PRO A 95 -1.68 -7.54 5.63
CA PRO A 95 -1.43 -8.96 5.87
C PRO A 95 -1.60 -9.82 4.62
N LEU A 96 -0.82 -10.89 4.53
CA LEU A 96 -0.85 -11.88 3.46
C LEU A 96 -0.65 -13.27 4.07
N GLU A 97 -1.62 -14.16 3.86
CA GLU A 97 -1.51 -15.55 4.35
C GLU A 97 -0.49 -16.34 3.53
N GLU A 98 0.06 -17.44 4.07
CA GLU A 98 1.14 -18.20 3.44
C GLU A 98 0.78 -18.81 2.07
N SER A 99 -0.41 -19.41 1.95
CA SER A 99 -0.88 -20.08 0.73
C SER A 99 -1.59 -19.16 -0.26
N GLU A 100 -1.68 -17.88 0.06
CA GLU A 100 -2.45 -16.90 -0.69
C GLU A 100 -1.77 -16.55 -2.03
N LYS A 101 -2.54 -16.61 -3.13
CA LYS A 101 -2.07 -16.18 -4.45
C LYS A 101 -2.56 -14.78 -4.71
N ILE A 102 -1.73 -13.97 -5.36
CA ILE A 102 -2.05 -12.59 -5.72
C ILE A 102 -2.07 -12.47 -7.24
N TYR A 103 -3.05 -11.75 -7.76
CA TYR A 103 -3.29 -11.51 -9.19
C TYR A 103 -3.40 -10.00 -9.46
N GLY A 104 -3.48 -9.61 -10.72
CA GLY A 104 -3.63 -8.20 -11.12
C GLY A 104 -2.29 -7.48 -11.25
N LEU A 105 -2.21 -6.27 -10.71
CA LEU A 105 -1.13 -5.28 -10.91
C LEU A 105 -0.98 -4.87 -12.38
N GLY A 106 -2.12 -4.79 -13.08
CA GLY A 106 -2.20 -4.35 -14.45
C GLY A 106 -2.01 -5.43 -15.51
N LEU A 107 -1.76 -4.98 -16.75
CA LEU A 107 -1.66 -5.79 -17.96
C LEU A 107 -0.28 -6.42 -18.10
N GLU A 108 0.00 -7.42 -17.28
CA GLU A 108 1.27 -8.15 -17.26
C GLU A 108 1.14 -9.49 -18.00
N PHE A 109 2.13 -9.82 -18.84
CA PHE A 109 2.06 -10.93 -19.80
C PHE A 109 2.83 -12.17 -19.34
N GLN A 110 3.66 -12.06 -18.30
CA GLN A 110 4.43 -13.19 -17.76
C GLN A 110 3.90 -13.67 -16.41
N GLY A 111 3.26 -14.85 -16.45
CA GLY A 111 2.67 -15.49 -15.28
C GLY A 111 1.44 -14.74 -14.76
N ILE A 112 0.64 -15.41 -13.94
CA ILE A 112 -0.57 -14.82 -13.34
C ILE A 112 -0.42 -14.60 -11.84
N ASN A 113 0.31 -15.47 -11.13
CA ASN A 113 0.57 -15.30 -9.71
C ASN A 113 1.70 -14.28 -9.50
N ARG A 114 1.38 -13.19 -8.81
CA ARG A 114 2.25 -12.05 -8.53
C ARG A 114 3.06 -12.22 -7.23
N ARG A 115 2.77 -13.24 -6.42
CA ARG A 115 3.52 -13.49 -5.17
C ARG A 115 5.01 -13.69 -5.44
N SER A 116 5.83 -13.31 -4.46
CA SER A 116 7.29 -13.46 -4.46
C SER A 116 7.99 -12.62 -5.53
N SER A 117 7.41 -11.47 -5.87
CA SER A 117 7.93 -10.53 -6.88
C SER A 117 7.75 -9.07 -6.46
N VAL A 118 8.56 -8.19 -7.07
CA VAL A 118 8.42 -6.73 -7.01
C VAL A 118 7.83 -6.25 -8.33
N TYR A 119 6.91 -5.28 -8.27
CA TYR A 119 6.33 -4.61 -9.43
C TYR A 119 6.48 -3.10 -9.28
N HIS A 120 7.17 -2.46 -10.21
CA HIS A 120 7.26 -1.01 -10.29
C HIS A 120 6.30 -0.54 -11.37
N LEU A 121 5.16 0.02 -10.98
CA LEU A 121 4.08 0.29 -11.90
C LEU A 121 4.36 1.56 -12.70
N LYS A 122 4.55 1.40 -14.01
CA LYS A 122 4.88 2.48 -14.94
C LYS A 122 4.17 2.23 -16.26
N VAL A 123 3.52 3.26 -16.78
CA VAL A 123 2.96 3.22 -18.13
C VAL A 123 4.13 3.18 -19.12
N ASP A 124 4.21 2.09 -19.89
CA ASP A 124 5.27 1.86 -20.86
C ASP A 124 4.84 0.84 -21.92
N HIS A 125 5.59 0.75 -23.03
CA HIS A 125 5.46 -0.40 -23.93
C HIS A 125 5.96 -1.66 -23.22
N TYR A 126 5.28 -2.78 -23.41
CA TYR A 126 5.70 -4.03 -22.78
C TYR A 126 7.06 -4.49 -23.33
N GLY A 127 8.05 -4.61 -22.44
CA GLY A 127 9.43 -5.01 -22.77
C GLY A 127 10.00 -6.11 -21.88
N GLY A 128 9.15 -6.79 -21.10
CA GLY A 128 9.57 -7.83 -20.14
C GLY A 128 10.04 -7.31 -18.79
N VAL A 129 9.97 -6.00 -18.54
CA VAL A 129 10.19 -5.42 -17.20
C VAL A 129 8.89 -5.45 -16.41
N LYS A 130 8.89 -6.11 -15.26
CA LYS A 130 7.69 -6.30 -14.42
C LYS A 130 7.07 -4.96 -14.02
N GLY A 131 5.77 -4.81 -14.30
CA GLY A 131 5.01 -3.61 -13.98
C GLY A 131 5.16 -2.47 -15.00
N TYR A 132 6.01 -2.62 -16.02
CA TYR A 132 6.15 -1.66 -17.12
C TYR A 132 5.26 -2.14 -18.26
N THR A 133 4.04 -1.61 -18.28
CA THR A 133 2.99 -2.11 -19.17
C THR A 133 2.10 -0.96 -19.64
N HIS A 134 1.26 -1.23 -20.65
CA HIS A 134 0.32 -0.22 -21.15
C HIS A 134 -0.74 0.18 -20.11
N ALA A 135 -1.11 -0.75 -19.22
CA ALA A 135 -2.13 -0.53 -18.20
C ALA A 135 -1.66 -1.10 -16.85
N PRO A 136 -0.72 -0.42 -16.16
CA PRO A 136 -0.14 -0.89 -14.90
C PRO A 136 -1.05 -0.52 -13.72
N VAL A 137 -2.29 -1.02 -13.75
CA VAL A 137 -3.32 -0.66 -12.77
C VAL A 137 -2.86 -1.08 -11.36
N PRO A 138 -2.78 -0.15 -10.38
CA PRO A 138 -2.32 -0.43 -9.02
C PRO A 138 -3.39 -1.14 -8.17
N PHE A 139 -3.98 -2.18 -8.73
CA PHE A 139 -5.01 -3.02 -8.14
C PHE A 139 -4.54 -4.47 -8.17
N TYR A 140 -4.50 -5.12 -7.00
CA TYR A 140 -4.28 -6.55 -6.91
C TYR A 140 -5.49 -7.28 -6.34
N VAL A 141 -5.62 -8.55 -6.68
CA VAL A 141 -6.70 -9.42 -6.22
C VAL A 141 -6.11 -10.63 -5.55
N SER A 142 -6.64 -10.99 -4.39
CA SER A 142 -6.27 -12.17 -3.65
C SER A 142 -7.13 -13.37 -4.02
N SER A 143 -6.53 -14.57 -4.01
CA SER A 143 -7.27 -15.83 -4.04
C SER A 143 -8.26 -16.02 -2.88
N LYS A 144 -8.13 -15.25 -1.80
CA LYS A 144 -9.03 -15.24 -0.64
C LYS A 144 -10.30 -14.42 -0.85
N GLY A 145 -10.48 -13.81 -2.01
CA GLY A 145 -11.73 -13.15 -2.39
C GLY A 145 -11.79 -11.65 -2.13
N TYR A 146 -10.67 -11.01 -1.82
CA TYR A 146 -10.59 -9.56 -1.69
C TYR A 146 -9.65 -8.94 -2.74
N GLY A 147 -9.78 -7.63 -2.94
CA GLY A 147 -8.89 -6.84 -3.79
C GLY A 147 -8.44 -5.58 -3.08
N VAL A 148 -7.27 -5.07 -3.47
CA VAL A 148 -6.70 -3.85 -2.90
C VAL A 148 -6.22 -2.94 -4.02
N PHE A 149 -6.67 -1.70 -3.98
CA PHE A 149 -6.32 -0.66 -4.92
C PHE A 149 -5.59 0.46 -4.20
N VAL A 150 -4.49 0.91 -4.77
CA VAL A 150 -3.73 2.07 -4.30
C VAL A 150 -4.03 3.22 -5.24
N SER A 151 -4.82 4.18 -4.78
CA SER A 151 -5.24 5.32 -5.59
C SER A 151 -4.17 6.39 -5.61
N THR A 152 -3.50 6.55 -6.76
CA THR A 152 -2.42 7.53 -6.94
C THR A 152 -2.20 7.82 -8.42
N ALA A 153 -1.84 9.06 -8.75
CA ALA A 153 -1.38 9.45 -10.08
C ALA A 153 0.14 9.24 -10.29
N ARG A 154 0.86 8.75 -9.28
CA ARG A 154 2.30 8.52 -9.33
C ARG A 154 2.61 7.06 -9.70
N ARG A 155 3.88 6.67 -9.62
CA ARG A 155 4.36 5.31 -9.91
C ARG A 155 4.53 4.51 -8.61
N PRO A 156 3.53 3.73 -8.17
CA PRO A 156 3.66 2.93 -6.98
C PRO A 156 4.54 1.70 -7.24
N SER A 157 5.18 1.22 -6.18
CA SER A 157 5.90 -0.05 -6.16
C SER A 157 5.18 -1.02 -5.25
N PHE A 158 5.01 -2.26 -5.69
CA PHE A 158 4.40 -3.34 -4.90
C PHE A 158 5.45 -4.42 -4.60
N TYR A 159 5.55 -4.80 -3.33
CA TYR A 159 6.39 -5.85 -2.80
C TYR A 159 5.48 -6.97 -2.31
N VAL A 160 5.26 -7.97 -3.16
CA VAL A 160 4.19 -8.96 -2.95
C VAL A 160 4.74 -10.19 -2.25
N GLY A 161 4.65 -10.25 -0.91
CA GLY A 161 5.09 -11.41 -0.14
C GLY A 161 6.60 -11.64 -0.21
N ILE A 162 7.39 -10.56 -0.13
CA ILE A 162 8.86 -10.60 -0.14
C ILE A 162 9.53 -9.80 0.98
N GLY A 163 8.81 -8.87 1.62
CA GLY A 163 9.35 -8.03 2.68
C GLY A 163 9.32 -8.76 4.01
N ASN A 164 10.48 -9.09 4.57
CA ASN A 164 10.58 -9.67 5.92
C ASN A 164 10.99 -8.60 6.91
N ARG A 165 10.02 -8.15 7.70
CA ARG A 165 10.21 -7.16 8.77
C ARG A 165 10.83 -7.85 9.99
N LYS A 166 11.75 -7.17 10.68
CA LYS A 166 12.51 -7.73 11.82
C LYS A 166 11.62 -8.12 13.00
N ASP A 167 10.50 -7.44 13.17
CA ASP A 167 9.50 -7.67 14.21
C ASP A 167 8.29 -8.49 13.72
N SER A 168 8.36 -9.10 12.53
CA SER A 168 7.41 -10.14 12.11
C SER A 168 7.77 -11.50 12.71
N LYS A 169 6.76 -12.35 12.89
CA LYS A 169 6.92 -13.75 13.32
C LYS A 169 7.33 -14.69 12.16
N LEU A 170 7.24 -14.23 10.91
CA LEU A 170 7.53 -15.02 9.71
C LEU A 170 8.64 -14.38 8.86
N PRO A 171 9.64 -15.16 8.39
CA PRO A 171 9.89 -16.56 8.71
C PRO A 171 10.53 -16.73 10.10
N PRO A 172 10.55 -17.94 10.67
CA PRO A 172 11.44 -18.25 11.78
C PRO A 172 12.91 -18.08 11.36
N TYR A 173 13.76 -17.68 12.32
CA TYR A 173 15.20 -17.61 12.09
C TYR A 173 15.77 -18.98 11.76
N VAL A 174 16.58 -19.06 10.70
CA VAL A 174 17.31 -20.26 10.31
C VAL A 174 18.76 -19.85 10.00
N ASP A 175 19.70 -20.43 10.73
CA ASP A 175 21.12 -20.25 10.47
C ASP A 175 21.49 -20.85 9.11
N ARG A 176 22.22 -20.09 8.28
CA ARG A 176 22.55 -20.49 6.92
C ARG A 176 23.54 -21.66 6.85
N THR A 177 24.44 -21.75 7.82
CA THR A 177 25.54 -22.73 7.81
C THR A 177 25.06 -24.09 8.34
N THR A 178 24.21 -24.07 9.37
CA THR A 178 23.77 -25.25 10.13
C THR A 178 22.33 -25.66 9.86
N GLY A 179 21.48 -24.76 9.33
CA GLY A 179 20.06 -25.01 9.08
C GLY A 179 19.74 -25.91 7.88
N GLY A 180 20.76 -26.29 7.09
CA GLY A 180 20.63 -27.20 5.96
C GLY A 180 19.54 -26.77 4.96
N ARG A 181 18.69 -27.72 4.55
CA ARG A 181 17.62 -27.49 3.56
C ARG A 181 16.48 -26.58 4.05
N LYS A 182 16.43 -26.26 5.34
CA LYS A 182 15.42 -25.34 5.90
C LYS A 182 15.78 -23.87 5.62
N TRP A 183 17.05 -23.57 5.34
CA TRP A 183 17.46 -22.22 4.97
C TRP A 183 16.98 -21.89 3.55
N SER A 184 16.37 -20.71 3.38
CA SER A 184 15.91 -20.22 2.08
C SER A 184 16.49 -18.85 1.78
N ALA A 185 16.99 -18.65 0.56
CA ALA A 185 17.41 -17.34 0.05
C ALA A 185 16.23 -16.40 -0.21
N ARG A 186 15.00 -16.95 -0.30
CA ARG A 186 13.75 -16.21 -0.45
C ARG A 186 12.73 -16.82 0.52
N PRO A 187 12.86 -16.51 1.82
CA PRO A 187 11.92 -17.03 2.80
C PRO A 187 10.52 -16.48 2.54
N ILE A 188 9.52 -17.13 3.14
CA ILE A 188 8.14 -16.66 3.07
C ILE A 188 7.99 -15.32 3.78
N SER A 189 7.13 -14.46 3.25
CA SER A 189 6.74 -13.19 3.85
C SER A 189 5.22 -13.13 3.98
N ASP A 190 4.78 -12.38 4.98
CA ASP A 190 3.45 -12.33 5.56
C ASP A 190 2.69 -11.04 5.20
N ALA A 191 3.17 -10.29 4.21
CA ALA A 191 2.51 -9.07 3.78
C ALA A 191 2.68 -8.74 2.29
N VAL A 192 1.72 -8.00 1.78
CA VAL A 192 1.90 -7.16 0.59
C VAL A 192 2.20 -5.75 1.08
N GLU A 193 3.30 -5.18 0.62
CA GLU A 193 3.65 -3.79 0.88
C GLU A 193 3.57 -3.00 -0.41
N ALA A 194 3.04 -1.79 -0.35
CA ALA A 194 3.10 -0.85 -1.46
C ALA A 194 3.66 0.49 -1.00
N SER A 195 4.41 1.14 -1.87
CA SER A 195 4.99 2.46 -1.60
C SER A 195 4.81 3.38 -2.80
N VAL A 196 4.67 4.66 -2.51
CA VAL A 196 4.63 5.73 -3.50
C VAL A 196 5.45 6.90 -2.99
N SER A 197 6.19 7.55 -3.89
CA SER A 197 6.86 8.81 -3.54
C SER A 197 5.81 9.88 -3.28
N GLY A 198 5.80 10.49 -2.11
CA GLY A 198 4.78 11.50 -1.75
C GLY A 198 4.52 11.56 -0.27
N GLU A 199 3.65 12.50 0.13
CA GLU A 199 3.30 12.75 1.53
C GLU A 199 2.00 12.06 1.96
N GLY A 200 1.37 11.29 1.08
CA GLY A 200 0.24 10.45 1.45
C GLY A 200 -0.25 9.52 0.35
N LEU A 201 -1.21 8.69 0.74
CA LEU A 201 -1.72 7.59 -0.07
C LEU A 201 -3.15 7.23 0.36
N GLU A 202 -4.02 7.03 -0.62
CA GLU A 202 -5.35 6.44 -0.39
C GLU A 202 -5.35 4.98 -0.83
N VAL A 203 -5.83 4.11 0.05
CA VAL A 203 -5.88 2.67 -0.18
C VAL A 203 -7.33 2.23 -0.05
N TYR A 204 -7.79 1.45 -1.03
CA TYR A 204 -9.12 0.88 -1.06
C TYR A 204 -9.04 -0.63 -0.94
N VAL A 205 -9.99 -1.20 -0.20
CA VAL A 205 -10.17 -2.64 -0.08
C VAL A 205 -11.56 -2.99 -0.58
N PHE A 206 -11.62 -3.98 -1.47
CA PHE A 206 -12.84 -4.52 -2.05
C PHE A 206 -13.02 -5.93 -1.51
N GLY A 207 -14.01 -6.14 -0.67
CA GLY A 207 -14.32 -7.44 -0.08
C GLY A 207 -15.10 -8.33 -1.06
N GLY A 208 -15.17 -9.60 -0.74
CA GLY A 208 -15.89 -10.58 -1.52
C GLY A 208 -15.67 -12.01 -1.00
N ASN A 209 -16.49 -12.93 -1.49
CA ASN A 209 -16.32 -14.36 -1.21
C ASN A 209 -15.40 -15.02 -2.24
N THR A 210 -15.33 -14.44 -3.43
CA THR A 210 -14.49 -14.91 -4.53
C THR A 210 -13.64 -13.78 -5.13
N PRO A 211 -12.51 -14.09 -5.78
CA PRO A 211 -11.71 -13.07 -6.47
C PRO A 211 -12.52 -12.25 -7.48
N LEU A 212 -13.52 -12.88 -8.10
CA LEU A 212 -14.41 -12.24 -9.06
C LEU A 212 -15.28 -11.18 -8.41
N ASP A 213 -15.74 -11.40 -7.17
CA ASP A 213 -16.56 -10.42 -6.44
C ASP A 213 -15.76 -9.15 -6.14
N ALA A 214 -14.50 -9.30 -5.72
CA ALA A 214 -13.61 -8.16 -5.52
C ALA A 214 -13.38 -7.36 -6.81
N VAL A 215 -13.19 -8.03 -7.94
CA VAL A 215 -13.04 -7.38 -9.26
C VAL A 215 -14.32 -6.66 -9.67
N ARG A 216 -15.49 -7.29 -9.47
CA ARG A 216 -16.80 -6.69 -9.76
C ARG A 216 -16.99 -5.41 -8.94
N ARG A 217 -16.73 -5.45 -7.64
CA ARG A 217 -16.83 -4.25 -6.78
C ARG A 217 -15.85 -3.16 -7.19
N TYR A 218 -14.60 -3.50 -7.52
CA TYR A 218 -13.63 -2.54 -8.05
C TYR A 218 -14.16 -1.84 -9.31
N ASN A 219 -14.64 -2.61 -10.30
CA ASN A 219 -15.16 -2.05 -11.54
C ASN A 219 -16.39 -1.16 -11.29
N LEU A 220 -17.38 -1.63 -10.50
CA LEU A 220 -18.57 -0.85 -10.20
C LEU A 220 -18.24 0.44 -9.42
N TYR A 221 -17.25 0.38 -8.53
CA TYR A 221 -16.84 1.55 -7.76
C TYR A 221 -16.11 2.58 -8.63
N CYS A 222 -15.34 2.15 -9.63
CA CYS A 222 -14.65 3.04 -10.58
C CYS A 222 -15.55 3.66 -11.67
N GLY A 223 -16.84 3.28 -11.71
CA GLY A 223 -17.87 3.88 -12.56
C GLY A 223 -17.97 3.32 -13.96
#